data_AF-A0A1H8U4T5-F1
#
_entry.id   AF-A0A1H8U4T5-F1
#
_cell.length_a   1.000
_cell.length_b   1.000
_cell.length_c   1.000
_cell.angle_alpha   90.00
_cell.angle_beta   90.00
_cell.angle_gamma   90.00
#
_symmetry.space_group_name_H-M   'P 1'
#
loop_
_entity.id
_entity.type
_entity.pdbx_description
1 polymer ?
#
loop_
_entity_poly.entity_id
_entity_poly.type
_entity_poly.pdbx_seq_one_letter_code
_entity_poly.pdbx_strand_id
1 'polypeptide(L)' 'MSILGDLQAVAAKITLQDNRPTCAFCGKGKLVLIDERPDPNFGALGVFQQTLRCDAAGCGRITID' A
#
# COMPACT_ATOMS: atom_id res chain seq x y z
N MET A 1 -0.51 8.28 -30.84
CA MET A 1 -0.54 7.59 -29.54
C MET A 1 0.27 6.31 -29.70
N SER A 2 1.39 6.19 -28.99
CA SER A 2 2.28 5.04 -29.13
C SER A 2 1.89 3.96 -28.13
N ILE A 3 1.33 2.87 -28.64
CA ILE A 3 0.95 1.65 -27.90
C ILE A 3 2.02 1.16 -26.90
N LEU A 4 3.31 1.37 -27.20
CA LEU A 4 4.41 0.99 -26.31
C LEU A 4 4.52 1.86 -25.04
N GLY A 5 4.22 3.15 -25.13
CA GLY A 5 4.24 4.06 -23.97
C GLY A 5 3.10 3.74 -23.00
N ASP A 6 1.94 3.39 -23.55
CA ASP A 6 0.77 2.99 -22.75
C ASP A 6 1.01 1.66 -22.02
N LEU A 7 1.65 0.68 -22.68
CA LEU A 7 2.02 -0.60 -22.07
C LEU A 7 3.03 -0.44 -20.92
N GLN A 8 4.02 0.45 -21.07
CA GLN A 8 5.01 0.72 -20.01
C GLN A 8 4.37 1.39 -18.79
N ALA A 9 3.48 2.36 -19.01
CA ALA A 9 2.74 3.01 -17.93
C ALA A 9 1.84 2.03 -17.15
N VAL A 10 1.22 1.07 -17.84
CA VAL A 10 0.41 0.02 -17.21
C VAL A 10 1.29 -0.95 -16.42
N ALA A 11 2.41 -1.41 -16.98
CA ALA A 11 3.33 -2.32 -16.28
C ALA A 11 3.93 -1.70 -15.00
N ALA A 12 4.27 -0.40 -15.05
CA ALA A 12 4.76 0.33 -13.88
C ALA A 12 3.70 0.41 -12.76
N LYS A 13 2.43 0.64 -13.12
CA LYS A 13 1.32 0.66 -12.15
C LYS A 13 1.08 -0.72 -11.52
N ILE A 14 1.17 -1.80 -12.29
CA ILE A 14 1.03 -3.18 -11.78
C ILE A 14 2.17 -3.51 -10.83
N THR A 15 3.41 -3.14 -11.19
CA THR A 15 4.60 -3.37 -10.35
C THR A 15 4.50 -2.64 -9.01
N LEU A 16 4.02 -1.39 -9.01
CA LEU A 16 3.78 -0.63 -7.76
C LEU A 16 2.69 -1.27 -6.88
N GLN A 17 1.69 -1.91 -7.48
CA GLN A 17 0.66 -2.64 -6.74
C GLN A 17 1.15 -3.99 -6.18
N ASP A 18 2.16 -4.61 -6.80
CA ASP A 18 2.69 -5.91 -6.37
C ASP A 18 3.65 -5.81 -5.18
N ASN A 19 4.39 -4.70 -5.08
CA ASN A 19 5.30 -4.37 -3.97
C ASN A 19 4.60 -4.14 -2.62
N ARG A 20 3.27 -4.19 -2.57
CA ARG A 20 2.54 -4.07 -1.31
C ARG A 20 2.87 -5.26 -0.40
N PRO A 21 3.11 -5.01 0.91
CA PRO A 21 3.40 -6.09 1.83
C PRO A 21 2.19 -7.02 1.96
N THR A 22 2.47 -8.32 2.03
CA THR A 22 1.43 -9.33 2.28
C THR A 22 0.98 -9.23 3.74
N CYS A 23 -0.33 -9.35 3.98
CA CYS A 23 -0.89 -9.31 5.32
C CYS A 23 -0.35 -10.47 6.16
N ALA A 24 0.47 -10.18 7.18
CA ALA A 24 1.07 -11.19 8.06
C ALA A 24 0.03 -12.01 8.86
N PHE A 25 -1.20 -11.52 8.99
CA PHE A 25 -2.25 -12.23 9.72
C PHE A 25 -2.93 -13.34 8.91
N CYS A 26 -3.43 -13.02 7.71
CA CYS A 26 -4.15 -14.01 6.90
C CYS A 26 -3.25 -14.68 5.85
N GLY A 27 -2.09 -14.11 5.53
CA GLY A 27 -1.16 -14.58 4.49
C GLY A 27 -1.71 -14.55 3.06
N LYS A 28 -2.94 -14.08 2.85
CA LYS A 28 -3.68 -14.17 1.58
C LYS A 28 -3.86 -12.83 0.89
N GLY A 29 -4.11 -11.76 1.66
CA GLY A 29 -4.33 -10.42 1.12
C GLY A 29 -3.08 -9.55 1.14
N LYS A 30 -3.14 -8.44 0.40
CA LYS A 30 -2.14 -7.37 0.39
C LYS A 30 -2.60 -6.23 1.30
N LEU A 31 -1.64 -5.54 1.91
CA LEU A 31 -1.89 -4.37 2.72
C LEU A 31 -2.01 -3.13 1.82
N VAL A 32 -3.10 -2.39 1.98
CA VAL A 32 -3.42 -1.19 1.21
C VAL A 32 -3.45 0.00 2.15
N LEU A 33 -2.72 1.06 1.81
CA LEU A 33 -2.77 2.32 2.56
C LEU A 33 -4.17 2.92 2.48
N ILE A 34 -4.77 3.18 3.64
CA ILE A 34 -6.09 3.79 3.76
C ILE A 34 -6.05 5.16 4.45
N ASP A 35 -5.01 5.45 5.22
CA ASP A 35 -4.79 6.74 5.87
C ASP A 35 -3.29 6.92 6.11
N GLU A 36 -2.79 8.13 5.94
CA GLU A 36 -1.39 8.51 6.19
C GLU A 36 -1.39 9.88 6.88
N ARG A 37 -0.68 9.98 8.00
CA ARG A 37 -0.58 11.21 8.79
C ARG A 37 0.83 11.36 9.36
N PRO A 38 1.30 12.59 9.62
CA PRO A 38 2.54 12.78 10.36
C PRO A 38 2.47 12.07 11.72
N ASP A 39 3.54 11.39 12.12
CA ASP A 39 3.59 10.72 13.41
C ASP A 39 3.40 11.76 14.54
N PRO A 40 2.58 11.49 15.57
CA PRO A 40 2.30 12.46 16.63
C PRO A 40 3.55 12.88 17.42
N ASN A 41 4.58 12.03 17.48
CA ASN A 41 5.83 12.30 18.20
C ASN A 41 6.95 12.78 17.26
N PHE A 42 7.03 12.23 16.04
CA PHE A 42 8.14 12.42 15.11
C PHE A 42 7.75 13.09 13.79
N GLY A 43 6.51 13.56 13.65
CA GLY A 43 6.02 14.21 12.44
C GLY A 43 6.81 15.45 12.06
N ALA A 44 7.33 16.20 13.05
CA ALA A 44 8.22 17.34 12.82
C ALA A 44 9.57 16.94 12.18
N LEU A 45 9.97 15.67 12.31
CA LEU A 45 11.17 15.10 11.67
C LEU A 45 10.86 14.49 10.30
N GLY A 46 9.62 14.61 9.81
CA GLY A 46 9.19 14.02 8.55
C GLY A 46 8.86 12.53 8.63
N VAL A 47 8.64 11.99 9.83
CA VAL A 47 8.17 10.62 10.01
C VAL A 47 6.65 10.59 9.85
N PHE A 48 6.15 9.66 9.05
CA PHE A 48 4.73 9.47 8.81
C PHE A 48 4.28 8.13 9.38
N GLN A 49 3.10 8.14 9.96
CA GLN A 49 2.37 6.97 10.37
C GLN A 49 1.38 6.58 9.27
N GLN A 50 1.42 5.32 8.86
CA GLN A 50 0.60 4.76 7.81
C GLN A 50 -0.39 3.74 8.37
N THR A 51 -1.68 3.94 8.11
CA THR A 51 -2.69 2.94 8.41
C THR A 51 -2.95 2.10 7.17
N LEU A 52 -2.62 0.83 7.26
CA LEU A 52 -2.78 -0.16 6.20
C LEU A 52 -3.95 -1.11 6.49
N ARG A 53 -4.73 -1.45 5.47
CA ARG A 53 -5.82 -2.43 5.55
C ARG A 53 -5.61 -3.59 4.58
N CYS A 54 -5.83 -4.80 5.06
CA CYS A 54 -5.84 -6.01 4.23
C CYS A 54 -7.04 -6.01 3.26
N ASP A 55 -6.78 -6.22 1.97
CA ASP A 55 -7.80 -6.26 0.91
C ASP A 55 -8.55 -7.59 0.77
N ALA A 56 -8.03 -8.68 1.35
CA ALA A 56 -8.68 -9.99 1.29
C ALA A 56 -10.11 -9.97 1.88
N ALA A 57 -11.08 -10.41 1.06
CA ALA A 57 -12.46 -10.59 1.47
C ALA A 57 -12.54 -11.57 2.65
N GLY A 58 -12.95 -11.06 3.82
CA GLY A 58 -13.05 -11.83 5.07
C GLY A 58 -11.91 -11.62 6.07
N CYS A 59 -10.80 -10.97 5.70
CA CYS A 59 -9.76 -10.57 6.66
C CYS A 59 -9.98 -9.13 7.13
N GLY A 60 -9.86 -8.16 6.21
CA GLY A 60 -10.07 -6.73 6.49
C GLY A 60 -9.19 -6.12 7.59
N ARG A 61 -8.16 -6.83 8.08
CA ARG A 61 -7.36 -6.42 9.23
C ARG A 61 -6.62 -5.12 8.98
N ILE A 62 -6.58 -4.28 10.01
CA ILE A 62 -5.91 -2.97 10.01
C ILE A 62 -4.57 -3.10 10.75
N THR A 63 -3.52 -2.52 10.19
CA THR A 63 -2.17 -2.44 10.77
C THR A 63 -1.71 -1.00 10.69
N ILE A 64 -0.97 -0.54 11.69
CA ILE A 64 -0.37 0.79 11.73
C ILE A 64 1.13 0.58 11.63
N ASP A 65 1.75 1.20 10.65
CA ASP A 65 3.21 1.22 10.41
C ASP A 65 3.76 2.63 10.68
#